data_AF-A0A6B2CWQ4-F1
#
_entry.id   AF-A0A6B2CWQ4-F1
#
_cell.length_a   1.000
_cell.length_b   1.000
_cell.length_c   1.000
_cell.angle_alpha   90.00
_cell.angle_beta   90.00
_cell.angle_gamma   90.00
#
_symmetry.space_group_name_H-M   'P 1'
#
loop_
_entity.id
_entity.type
_entity.pdbx_description
1 polymer ?
#
loop_
_entity_poly.entity_id
_entity_poly.type
_entity_poly.pdbx_seq_one_letter_code
_entity_poly.pdbx_strand_id
1 'polypeptide(L)'
;MKKWPELQAFGVEWVKKWLDLRERLVEIAKVLRRFPWMVDVVRQRPMSILHPYTVEVYVAVDGSETCLSLAASKAYCAQDGAVREVKLELEFKRYETYEDRIREVYRPKGLLAFATAAKEYVRLI
;
A
#
# COMPACT_ATOMS: atom_id res chain seq x y z
N MET A 1 -11.96 -1.73 -18.01
CA MET A 1 -10.79 -0.96 -17.54
C MET A 1 -10.99 0.56 -17.48
N LYS A 2 -11.85 1.18 -18.30
CA LYS A 2 -12.02 2.66 -18.30
C LYS A 2 -12.27 3.29 -16.91
N LYS A 3 -12.93 2.57 -16.00
CA LYS A 3 -13.23 3.04 -14.63
C LYS A 3 -12.01 3.03 -13.68
N TRP A 4 -11.03 2.16 -13.93
CA TRP A 4 -9.89 1.89 -13.05
C TRP A 4 -8.58 1.79 -13.87
N PRO A 5 -8.14 2.89 -14.50
CA PRO A 5 -6.94 2.91 -15.34
C PRO A 5 -5.66 2.64 -14.55
N GLU A 6 -5.62 2.99 -13.26
CA GLU A 6 -4.46 2.76 -12.39
C GLU A 6 -4.10 1.28 -12.22
N LEU A 7 -5.05 0.35 -12.32
CA LEU A 7 -4.76 -1.09 -12.30
C LEU A 7 -3.94 -1.55 -13.52
N GLN A 8 -3.90 -0.78 -14.60
CA GLN A 8 -3.06 -1.10 -15.76
C GLN A 8 -1.57 -1.02 -15.44
N ALA A 9 -1.18 -0.35 -14.35
CA ALA A 9 0.21 -0.35 -13.87
C ALA A 9 0.74 -1.76 -13.59
N PHE A 10 -0.13 -2.69 -13.17
CA PHE A 10 0.23 -4.10 -12.95
C PHE A 10 0.27 -4.91 -14.25
N GLY A 11 -0.17 -4.34 -15.37
CA GLY A 11 -0.31 -5.03 -16.66
C GLY A 11 -1.69 -5.61 -16.88
N VAL A 12 -2.12 -5.64 -18.15
CA VAL A 12 -3.47 -6.11 -18.52
C VAL A 12 -3.70 -7.58 -18.19
N GLU A 13 -2.68 -8.42 -18.41
CA GLU A 13 -2.77 -9.86 -18.13
C GLU A 13 -2.89 -10.15 -16.63
N TRP A 14 -2.24 -9.35 -15.78
CA TRP A 14 -2.39 -9.45 -14.33
C TRP A 14 -3.83 -9.16 -13.91
N VAL A 15 -4.43 -8.09 -14.43
CA VAL A 15 -5.82 -7.74 -14.10
C VAL A 15 -6.79 -8.81 -14.58
N LYS A 16 -6.58 -9.38 -15.77
CA LYS A 16 -7.40 -10.48 -16.29
C LYS A 16 -7.31 -11.73 -15.42
N LYS A 17 -6.10 -12.05 -14.93
CA LYS A 17 -5.85 -13.23 -14.09
C LYS A 17 -6.65 -13.18 -12.77
N TRP A 18 -6.85 -12.00 -12.20
CA TRP A 18 -7.45 -11.82 -10.87
C TRP A 18 -8.86 -11.22 -10.88
N LEU A 19 -9.60 -11.35 -11.99
CA LEU A 19 -10.95 -10.77 -12.11
C LEU A 19 -11.97 -11.32 -11.11
N ASP A 20 -11.73 -12.53 -10.60
CA ASP A 20 -12.47 -13.17 -9.51
C ASP A 20 -12.31 -12.43 -8.18
N LEU A 21 -11.17 -11.78 -7.94
CA LEU A 21 -10.88 -10.95 -6.77
C LEU A 21 -11.31 -9.48 -6.98
N ARG A 22 -12.47 -9.26 -7.61
CA ARG A 22 -12.94 -7.92 -8.03
C ARG A 22 -12.95 -6.89 -6.89
N GLU A 23 -13.41 -7.27 -5.70
CA GLU A 23 -13.48 -6.34 -4.57
C GLU A 23 -12.08 -5.88 -4.17
N ARG A 24 -11.14 -6.82 -4.04
CA ARG A 24 -9.74 -6.53 -3.75
C ARG A 24 -9.11 -5.62 -4.80
N LEU A 25 -9.37 -5.89 -6.08
CA LEU A 25 -8.90 -5.03 -7.18
C LEU A 25 -9.46 -3.60 -7.08
N VAL A 26 -10.73 -3.45 -6.70
CA VAL A 26 -11.35 -2.13 -6.51
C VAL A 26 -10.74 -1.38 -5.33
N GLU A 27 -10.39 -2.08 -4.25
CA GLU A 27 -9.71 -1.46 -3.10
C GLU A 27 -8.31 -0.96 -3.49
N ILE A 28 -7.51 -1.79 -4.16
CA ILE A 28 -6.19 -1.40 -4.70
C ILE A 28 -6.34 -0.18 -5.60
N ALA A 29 -7.29 -0.22 -6.54
CA ALA A 29 -7.57 0.87 -7.47
C ALA A 29 -7.89 2.20 -6.77
N LYS A 30 -8.73 2.17 -5.73
CA LYS A 30 -9.07 3.36 -4.93
C LYS A 30 -7.84 3.95 -4.24
N VAL A 31 -6.99 3.10 -3.67
CA VAL A 31 -5.77 3.54 -2.97
C VAL A 31 -4.74 4.10 -3.95
N LEU A 32 -4.51 3.44 -5.09
CA LEU A 32 -3.62 3.96 -6.13
C LEU A 32 -4.09 5.30 -6.70
N ARG A 33 -5.40 5.51 -6.79
CA ARG A 33 -5.97 6.80 -7.18
C ARG A 33 -5.74 7.88 -6.13
N ARG A 34 -5.82 7.53 -4.85
CA ARG A 34 -5.53 8.44 -3.72
C ARG A 34 -4.04 8.80 -3.65
N PHE A 35 -3.16 7.87 -4.00
CA PHE A 35 -1.71 8.03 -3.96
C PHE A 35 -1.08 7.76 -5.34
N PRO A 36 -1.14 8.72 -6.29
CA PRO A 36 -0.67 8.51 -7.65
C PRO A 36 0.78 8.04 -7.77
N TRP A 37 1.67 8.45 -6.84
CA TRP A 37 3.08 8.01 -6.81
C TRP A 37 3.23 6.48 -6.73
N MET A 38 2.27 5.77 -6.12
CA MET A 38 2.27 4.32 -6.04
C MET A 38 2.12 3.66 -7.41
N VAL A 39 1.41 4.33 -8.34
CA VAL A 39 1.26 3.87 -9.73
C VAL A 39 2.62 3.85 -10.43
N ASP A 40 3.43 4.88 -10.20
CA ASP A 40 4.77 4.98 -10.79
C ASP A 40 5.71 3.90 -10.23
N VAL A 41 5.63 3.62 -8.93
CA VAL A 41 6.38 2.53 -8.29
C VAL A 41 6.03 1.17 -8.88
N VAL A 42 4.73 0.88 -9.06
CA VAL A 42 4.27 -0.38 -9.66
C VAL A 42 4.71 -0.49 -11.12
N ARG A 43 4.66 0.60 -11.89
CA ARG A 43 5.11 0.61 -13.30
C ARG A 43 6.60 0.33 -13.45
N GLN A 44 7.42 0.91 -12.59
CA GLN A 44 8.88 0.72 -12.63
C GLN A 44 9.30 -0.70 -12.22
N ARG A 45 8.45 -1.40 -11.45
CA ARG A 45 8.74 -2.73 -10.92
C ARG A 45 7.59 -3.68 -11.27
N PRO A 46 7.50 -4.14 -12.54
CA PRO A 46 6.42 -5.00 -12.97
C PRO A 46 6.50 -6.35 -12.24
N MET A 47 5.63 -6.53 -11.25
CA MET A 47 5.49 -7.78 -10.50
C MET A 47 4.39 -8.62 -11.15
N SER A 48 4.66 -9.19 -12.33
CA SER A 48 3.68 -9.92 -13.16
C SER A 48 3.04 -11.15 -12.47
N ILE A 49 3.61 -11.63 -11.37
CA ILE A 49 3.17 -12.82 -10.62
C ILE A 49 2.47 -12.46 -9.30
N LEU A 50 2.42 -11.17 -8.94
CA LEU A 50 1.96 -10.71 -7.63
C LEU A 50 0.50 -11.12 -7.35
N HIS A 51 0.20 -11.63 -6.16
CA HIS A 51 -1.17 -11.91 -5.77
C HIS A 51 -1.82 -10.63 -5.19
N PRO A 52 -3.07 -10.23 -5.53
CA PRO A 52 -3.65 -8.97 -5.06
C PRO A 52 -3.63 -8.73 -3.54
N TYR A 53 -3.68 -9.79 -2.72
CA TYR A 53 -3.54 -9.71 -1.25
C TYR A 53 -2.14 -9.41 -0.73
N THR A 54 -1.11 -9.50 -1.59
CA THR A 54 0.25 -9.08 -1.22
C THR A 54 0.49 -7.58 -1.44
N VAL A 55 -0.46 -6.90 -2.09
CA VAL A 55 -0.48 -5.43 -2.13
C VAL A 55 -1.07 -4.95 -0.82
N GLU A 56 -0.25 -4.34 0.03
CA GLU A 56 -0.70 -3.74 1.28
C GLU A 56 -0.32 -2.26 1.28
N VAL A 57 -1.19 -1.44 1.85
CA VAL A 57 -0.93 -0.01 1.98
C VAL A 57 -1.11 0.42 3.42
N TYR A 58 -0.11 1.13 3.92
CA TYR A 58 -0.06 1.65 5.27
C TYR A 58 -0.01 3.16 5.24
N VAL A 59 -0.74 3.81 6.14
CA VAL A 59 -0.72 5.26 6.32
C VAL A 59 -0.42 5.55 7.77
N ALA A 60 0.56 6.41 8.03
CA ALA A 60 0.83 6.88 9.38
C ALA A 60 -0.42 7.58 9.94
N VAL A 61 -0.75 7.33 11.21
CA VAL A 61 -1.96 7.92 11.84
C VAL A 61 -1.96 9.45 11.78
N ASP A 62 -0.78 10.07 11.85
CA ASP A 62 -0.58 11.52 11.72
C ASP A 62 -0.57 12.02 10.26
N GLY A 63 -0.69 11.13 9.28
CA GLY A 63 -0.67 11.44 7.85
C GLY A 63 0.71 11.81 7.29
N SER A 64 1.77 11.73 8.09
CA SER A 64 3.13 12.16 7.69
C SER A 64 3.76 11.24 6.63
N GLU A 65 3.37 9.98 6.61
CA GLU A 65 3.99 8.95 5.78
C GLU A 65 2.93 8.01 5.19
N THR A 66 3.14 7.60 3.94
CA THR A 66 2.33 6.56 3.28
C THR A 66 3.24 5.52 2.66
N CYS A 67 2.93 4.25 2.85
CA CYS A 67 3.77 3.13 2.42
C CYS A 67 2.99 2.14 1.56
N LEU A 68 3.62 1.68 0.49
CA LEU A 68 3.16 0.60 -0.37
C LEU A 68 4.07 -0.61 -0.18
N SER A 69 3.51 -1.73 0.28
CA SER A 69 4.17 -3.03 0.30
C SER A 69 3.68 -3.85 -0.89
N LEU A 70 4.61 -4.30 -1.75
CA LEU A 70 4.32 -5.19 -2.89
C LEU A 70 4.88 -6.61 -2.66
N ALA A 71 5.56 -6.82 -1.54
CA ALA A 71 6.06 -8.10 -1.06
C ALA A 71 6.50 -7.90 0.40
N ALA A 72 6.35 -8.92 1.24
CA ALA A 72 6.52 -8.81 2.70
C ALA A 72 7.86 -8.20 3.17
N SER A 73 8.91 -8.19 2.35
CA SER A 73 10.23 -7.65 2.71
C SER A 73 10.60 -6.30 2.08
N LYS A 74 9.80 -5.77 1.16
CA LYS A 74 10.11 -4.51 0.44
C LYS A 74 8.89 -3.61 0.38
N ALA A 75 8.99 -2.49 1.08
CA ALA A 75 8.01 -1.42 1.01
C ALA A 75 8.62 -0.16 0.40
N TYR A 76 7.77 0.68 -0.15
CA TYR A 76 8.11 2.02 -0.61
C TYR A 76 7.34 2.99 0.24
N CYS A 77 8.00 3.95 0.87
CA CYS A 77 7.34 4.96 1.68
C CYS A 77 7.58 6.34 1.08
N ALA A 78 6.54 7.16 1.16
CA ALA A 78 6.54 8.55 0.74
C ALA A 78 6.34 9.45 1.96
N GLN A 79 7.25 10.41 2.13
CA GLN A 79 7.21 11.47 3.14
C GLN A 79 7.69 12.76 2.47
N ASP A 80 6.98 13.86 2.67
CA ASP A 80 7.34 15.19 2.15
C ASP A 80 7.67 15.21 0.64
N GLY A 81 6.98 14.39 -0.15
CA GLY A 81 7.17 14.27 -1.60
C GLY A 81 8.35 13.40 -2.04
N ALA A 82 9.18 12.91 -1.13
CA ALA A 82 10.25 11.97 -1.44
C ALA A 82 9.78 10.52 -1.27
N VAL A 83 10.04 9.66 -2.27
CA VAL A 83 9.72 8.22 -2.23
C VAL A 83 11.00 7.41 -2.07
N ARG A 84 11.03 6.46 -1.14
CA ARG A 84 12.20 5.60 -0.88
C ARG A 84 11.81 4.14 -0.66
N GLU A 85 12.66 3.21 -1.08
CA GLU A 85 12.58 1.80 -0.70
C GLU A 85 13.02 1.65 0.76
N VAL A 86 12.19 1.02 1.59
CA VAL A 86 12.46 0.79 3.01
C VAL A 86 12.11 -0.64 3.40
N LYS A 87 12.76 -1.13 4.45
CA LYS A 87 12.35 -2.35 5.13
C LYS A 87 11.29 -1.98 6.16
N LEU A 88 10.04 -2.30 5.88
CA LEU A 88 8.91 -1.99 6.76
C LEU A 88 8.68 -3.16 7.71
N GLU A 89 9.12 -2.99 8.97
CA GLU A 89 8.87 -3.97 10.04
C GLU A 89 7.78 -3.42 10.95
N LEU A 90 6.61 -4.06 10.92
CA LEU A 90 5.43 -3.64 11.68
C LEU A 90 4.97 -4.75 12.63
N GLU A 91 4.44 -4.35 13.77
CA GLU A 91 3.74 -5.22 14.71
C GLU A 91 2.29 -4.81 14.81
N PHE A 92 1.39 -5.78 14.67
CA PHE A 92 -0.03 -5.56 14.94
C PHE A 92 -0.21 -5.07 16.38
N LYS A 93 -1.01 -4.02 16.57
CA LYS A 93 -1.33 -3.45 17.87
C LYS A 93 -2.79 -3.65 18.25
N ARG A 94 -3.72 -3.23 17.39
CA ARG A 94 -5.17 -3.28 17.66
C ARG A 94 -6.00 -3.07 16.39
N TYR A 95 -7.31 -3.26 16.51
CA TYR A 95 -8.28 -2.73 15.55
C TYR A 95 -8.81 -1.39 16.03
N GLU A 96 -8.97 -0.43 15.12
CA GLU A 96 -9.53 0.89 15.42
C GLU A 96 -10.37 1.41 14.24
N THR A 97 -11.29 2.34 14.51
CA THR A 97 -12.09 2.95 13.44
C THR A 97 -11.26 4.02 12.74
N TYR A 98 -11.04 3.86 11.44
CA TYR A 98 -10.37 4.81 10.57
C TYR A 98 -11.15 4.97 9.26
N GLU A 99 -11.51 6.21 8.91
CA GLU A 99 -12.38 6.52 7.77
C GLU A 99 -13.68 5.69 7.78
N ASP A 100 -14.37 5.68 8.92
CA ASP A 100 -15.65 4.99 9.15
C ASP A 100 -15.60 3.46 8.94
N ARG A 101 -14.40 2.86 8.97
CA ARG A 101 -14.19 1.41 8.87
C ARG A 101 -13.27 0.91 9.97
N ILE A 102 -13.49 -0.32 10.42
CA ILE A 102 -12.56 -1.01 11.32
C ILE A 102 -11.30 -1.37 10.52
N ARG A 103 -10.14 -0.89 10.97
CA ARG A 103 -8.84 -1.11 10.35
C ARG A 103 -7.84 -1.65 11.35
N GLU A 104 -6.89 -2.43 10.85
CA GLU A 104 -5.75 -2.89 11.63
C GLU A 104 -4.76 -1.72 11.83
N VAL A 105 -4.38 -1.49 13.09
CA VAL A 105 -3.38 -0.52 13.50
C VAL A 105 -2.11 -1.28 13.90
N TYR A 106 -1.00 -0.82 13.35
CA TYR A 106 0.33 -1.37 13.54
C TYR A 106 1.27 -0.35 14.18
N ARG A 107 2.31 -0.83 14.85
CA ARG A 107 3.42 -0.03 15.34
C ARG A 107 4.74 -0.46 14.69
N PRO A 108 5.68 0.45 14.42
CA PRO A 108 7.04 0.10 14.02
C PRO A 108 7.71 -0.91 14.96
N LYS A 109 8.38 -1.91 14.39
CA LYS A 109 9.37 -2.73 15.09
C LYS A 109 10.75 -2.12 14.86
N GLY A 110 11.46 -1.81 15.95
CA GLY A 110 12.82 -1.26 15.89
C GLY A 110 12.92 0.17 15.36
N LEU A 111 14.13 0.58 14.99
CA LEU A 111 14.42 1.88 14.37
C LEU A 111 14.17 1.77 12.86
N LEU A 112 13.00 2.19 12.38
CA LEU A 112 12.77 2.35 10.95
C LEU A 112 13.52 3.59 10.47
N ALA A 113 14.27 3.48 9.36
CA ALA A 113 15.02 4.60 8.78
C ALA A 113 14.16 5.77 8.27
N PHE A 114 12.83 5.62 8.30
CA PHE A 114 11.86 6.63 7.83
C PHE A 114 10.80 7.01 8.89
N ALA A 115 10.57 6.18 9.93
CA ALA A 115 9.65 6.51 11.03
C ALA A 115 10.31 7.40 12.10
N THR A 116 10.76 8.59 11.70
CA THR A 116 11.26 9.58 12.67
C THR A 116 10.12 10.22 13.48
N ALA A 117 8.89 10.21 12.97
CA ALA A 117 7.71 10.80 13.61
C ALA A 117 6.52 9.82 13.83
N ALA A 118 6.28 8.92 12.87
CA ALA A 118 5.10 8.06 12.88
C ALA A 118 5.16 6.96 13.97
N LYS A 119 4.29 7.08 14.97
CA LYS A 119 4.17 6.09 16.07
C LYS A 119 3.31 4.88 15.71
N GLU A 120 2.37 5.06 14.78
CA GLU A 120 1.38 4.06 14.40
C GLU A 120 0.99 4.19 12.93
N TYR A 121 0.65 3.06 12.33
CA TYR A 121 0.25 2.93 10.93
C TYR A 121 -1.09 2.21 10.84
N VAL A 122 -1.96 2.69 9.97
CA VAL A 122 -3.23 2.06 9.65
C VAL A 122 -3.08 1.32 8.32
N ARG A 123 -3.50 0.05 8.29
CA ARG A 123 -3.59 -0.72 7.04
C ARG A 123 -4.88 -0.37 6.30
N LEU A 124 -4.74 0.18 5.10
CA LEU A 124 -5.87 0.55 4.24
C LEU A 124 -6.39 -0.62 3.40
N ILE A 125 -5.50 -1.54 3.02
CA ILE A 125 -5.79 -2.76 2.25
C ILE A 125 -4.84 -3.87 2.67
#